data_AF-A0AAP0NPA7-F1
#
_entry.id   AF-A0AAP0NPA7-F1
#
_cell.length_a   1.000
_cell.length_b   1.000
_cell.length_c   1.000
_cell.angle_alpha   90.00
_cell.angle_beta   90.00
_cell.angle_gamma   90.00
#
_symmetry.space_group_name_H-M   'P 1'
#
loop_
_entity.id
_entity.type
_entity.pdbx_description
1 polymer ?
#
loop_
_entity_poly.entity_id
_entity_poly.type
_entity_poly.pdbx_seq_one_letter_code
_entity_poly.pdbx_strand_id
1 'polypeptide(L)'
;MESPNSSFIFFLSLLLLLMFRGVPGATFTFINNCDYTVWPGILANAGSPVLETTGFELPKDTSRTLEAPTGWSGRFWARTGCSFNSNEEQPSCRTGDCGSGQPECNGAGAVPPVTLAEFTLGSGSQDFYDVSLVDGYNLAMLVEAKNSGEATCASTGCLTDLNQRCPAELRVEGGEACKSACEQFGKPEYCCSGAYSNPSVCKPTVYSQIFKSACPRSYSYAYDDASSTFTCTAADYTITFCPSSYPNSQKSSRDPTTPVSSSSTTGMGTGTGTSTTMPDGSSSSSSSSSVGEGSSNGGSWSGSGSGFVSEGGYEAESGSETVMLADGSWIAGLATGGTPTTPPLSSLPLQLAAVALVLLSFIFTSPHFHFLH
;
A
#
# COMPACT_ATOMS: atom_id res chain seq x y z
N MET A 1 -13.98 58.40 8.96
CA MET A 1 -13.98 57.01 8.46
C MET A 1 -14.10 57.08 6.95
N GLU A 2 -12.99 57.23 6.24
CA GLU A 2 -13.00 57.11 4.78
C GLU A 2 -13.09 55.63 4.42
N SER A 3 -14.01 55.30 3.51
CA SER A 3 -14.16 53.93 3.00
C SER A 3 -12.90 53.56 2.19
N PRO A 4 -12.33 52.36 2.37
CA PRO A 4 -11.22 51.90 1.56
C PRO A 4 -11.58 51.95 0.07
N ASN A 5 -10.69 52.52 -0.75
CA ASN A 5 -10.89 52.69 -2.20
C ASN A 5 -11.20 51.35 -2.87
N SER A 6 -12.30 51.26 -3.63
CA SER A 6 -12.74 50.03 -4.32
C SER A 6 -11.66 49.43 -5.22
N SER A 7 -10.84 50.26 -5.87
CA SER A 7 -9.72 49.82 -6.71
C SER A 7 -8.61 49.14 -5.92
N PHE A 8 -8.44 49.52 -4.64
CA PHE A 8 -7.42 48.97 -3.75
C PHE A 8 -7.81 47.58 -3.23
N ILE A 9 -9.08 47.37 -2.88
CA ILE A 9 -9.61 46.04 -2.52
C ILE A 9 -9.46 45.07 -3.68
N PHE A 10 -9.77 45.52 -4.91
CA PHE A 10 -9.59 44.72 -6.11
C PHE A 10 -8.13 44.32 -6.33
N PHE A 11 -7.19 45.27 -6.21
CA PHE A 11 -5.75 44.99 -6.31
C PHE A 11 -5.25 44.03 -5.24
N LEU A 12 -5.70 44.17 -3.99
CA LEU A 12 -5.34 43.28 -2.90
C LEU A 12 -5.89 41.86 -3.11
N SER A 13 -7.12 41.73 -3.63
CA SER A 13 -7.71 40.44 -3.96
C SER A 13 -6.98 39.74 -5.11
N LEU A 14 -6.56 40.51 -6.14
CA LEU A 14 -5.79 40.01 -7.27
C LEU A 14 -4.37 39.60 -6.83
N LEU A 15 -3.74 40.37 -5.95
CA LEU A 15 -2.45 40.03 -5.37
C LEU A 15 -2.54 38.76 -4.52
N LEU A 16 -3.59 38.61 -3.69
CA LEU A 16 -3.81 37.41 -2.89
C LEU A 16 -4.01 36.16 -3.79
N LEU A 17 -4.76 36.29 -4.89
CA LEU A 17 -4.92 35.24 -5.90
C LEU A 17 -3.61 34.86 -6.60
N LEU A 18 -2.69 35.81 -6.83
CA LEU A 18 -1.37 35.55 -7.43
C LEU A 18 -0.38 34.89 -6.46
N MET A 19 -0.63 34.95 -5.14
CA MET A 19 0.18 34.31 -4.09
C MET A 19 -0.22 32.85 -3.85
N PHE A 20 -1.42 32.43 -4.29
CA PHE A 20 -1.83 31.02 -4.33
C PHE A 20 -1.23 30.32 -5.55
N ARG A 21 0.11 30.29 -5.65
CA ARG A 21 0.75 29.24 -6.45
C ARG A 21 0.70 27.97 -5.61
N GLY A 22 -0.07 26.98 -6.07
CA GLY A 22 -0.09 25.65 -5.43
C GLY A 22 1.34 25.17 -5.23
N VAL A 23 1.60 24.57 -4.07
CA VAL A 23 2.90 23.93 -3.82
C VAL A 23 3.01 22.77 -4.83
N PRO A 24 4.08 22.70 -5.65
CA PRO A 24 4.31 21.54 -6.49
C PRO A 24 4.31 20.27 -5.64
N GLY A 25 3.61 19.24 -6.10
CA GLY A 25 3.34 18.03 -5.34
C GLY A 25 2.59 16.98 -6.16
N ALA A 26 2.23 15.89 -5.50
CA ALA A 26 1.38 14.86 -6.07
C ALA A 26 0.08 14.75 -5.28
N THR A 27 -1.03 14.56 -6.00
CA THR A 27 -2.32 14.23 -5.41
C THR A 27 -2.42 12.72 -5.27
N PHE A 28 -2.68 12.23 -4.06
CA PHE A 28 -3.03 10.84 -3.79
C PHE A 28 -4.54 10.70 -3.65
N THR A 29 -5.17 9.94 -4.54
CA THR A 29 -6.60 9.60 -4.47
C THR A 29 -6.76 8.18 -3.93
N PHE A 30 -7.35 8.04 -2.75
CA PHE A 30 -7.67 6.77 -2.13
C PHE A 30 -9.09 6.37 -2.51
N ILE A 31 -9.28 5.14 -2.99
CA ILE A 31 -10.58 4.58 -3.39
C ILE A 31 -10.80 3.29 -2.62
N ASN A 32 -11.93 3.18 -1.92
CA ASN A 32 -12.34 1.93 -1.30
C ASN A 32 -13.40 1.22 -2.16
N ASN A 33 -12.98 0.18 -2.88
CA ASN A 33 -13.89 -0.71 -3.61
C ASN A 33 -14.17 -2.02 -2.84
N CYS A 34 -13.71 -2.13 -1.59
CA CYS A 34 -14.05 -3.25 -0.73
C CYS A 34 -15.54 -3.20 -0.38
N ASP A 35 -16.14 -4.35 -0.05
CA ASP A 35 -17.52 -4.41 0.41
C ASP A 35 -17.70 -4.03 1.88
N TYR A 36 -16.64 -3.53 2.52
CA TYR A 36 -16.55 -3.07 3.90
C TYR A 36 -15.75 -1.76 4.01
N THR A 37 -15.88 -1.06 5.16
CA THR A 37 -15.05 0.10 5.48
C THR A 37 -13.59 -0.31 5.70
N VAL A 38 -12.66 0.49 5.16
CA VAL A 38 -11.23 0.38 5.46
C VAL A 38 -10.76 1.65 6.16
N TRP A 39 -9.67 1.57 6.92
CA TRP A 39 -9.07 2.72 7.57
C TRP A 39 -7.64 2.92 7.10
N PRO A 40 -7.41 3.74 6.05
CA PRO A 40 -6.07 4.01 5.59
C PRO A 40 -5.16 4.54 6.71
N GLY A 41 -3.91 4.10 6.69
CA GLY A 41 -2.82 4.60 7.53
C GLY A 41 -1.73 5.19 6.65
N ILE A 42 -1.07 6.23 7.17
CA ILE A 42 -0.05 6.99 6.46
C ILE A 42 1.15 7.16 7.39
N LEU A 43 2.33 6.80 6.88
CA LEU A 43 3.59 7.03 7.55
C LEU A 43 4.55 7.73 6.61
N ALA A 44 4.94 8.96 6.95
CA ALA A 44 6.01 9.66 6.29
C ALA A 44 7.36 9.08 6.73
N ASN A 45 8.29 8.91 5.79
CA ASN A 45 9.65 8.47 6.08
C ASN A 45 10.46 9.57 6.80
N ALA A 46 11.56 9.19 7.43
CA ALA A 46 12.45 10.13 8.10
C ALA A 46 12.88 11.26 7.15
N GLY A 47 12.70 12.51 7.60
CA GLY A 47 13.00 13.70 6.79
C GLY A 47 11.85 14.19 5.90
N SER A 48 10.79 13.40 5.72
CA SER A 48 9.56 13.84 5.04
C SER A 48 8.56 14.46 6.03
N PRO A 49 7.81 15.49 5.63
CA PRO A 49 6.78 16.06 6.48
C PRO A 49 5.60 15.10 6.67
N VAL A 50 4.97 15.16 7.83
CA VAL A 50 3.66 14.55 8.06
C VAL A 50 2.65 15.25 7.14
N LEU A 51 1.79 14.45 6.49
CA LEU A 51 0.71 14.98 5.63
C LEU A 51 -0.44 15.53 6.49
N GLU A 52 -1.54 15.95 5.86
CA GLU A 52 -2.72 16.48 6.56
C GLU A 52 -3.29 15.53 7.64
N THR A 53 -3.12 14.22 7.44
CA THR A 53 -3.56 13.15 8.35
C THR A 53 -2.57 11.98 8.27
N THR A 54 -2.48 11.22 9.36
CA THR A 54 -1.76 9.94 9.49
C THR A 54 -2.69 8.73 9.46
N GLY A 55 -4.00 8.92 9.44
CA GLY A 55 -4.96 7.86 9.22
C GLY A 55 -6.41 8.32 9.33
N PHE A 56 -7.28 7.67 8.56
CA PHE A 56 -8.68 8.10 8.43
C PHE A 56 -9.62 6.93 8.13
N GLU A 57 -10.93 7.15 8.29
CA GLU A 57 -11.97 6.21 7.86
C GLU A 57 -12.29 6.43 6.38
N LEU A 58 -12.39 5.33 5.62
CA LEU A 58 -12.79 5.34 4.21
C LEU A 58 -13.90 4.30 4.00
N PRO A 59 -15.18 4.73 4.08
CA PRO A 59 -16.33 3.83 3.87
C PRO A 59 -16.35 3.19 2.48
N LYS A 60 -17.09 2.09 2.34
CA LYS A 60 -17.32 1.41 1.07
C LYS A 60 -17.76 2.38 -0.04
N ASP A 61 -17.23 2.18 -1.25
CA ASP A 61 -17.55 2.92 -2.47
C ASP A 61 -17.33 4.44 -2.34
N THR A 62 -16.41 4.85 -1.46
CA THR A 62 -16.01 6.25 -1.28
C THR A 62 -14.56 6.48 -1.67
N SER A 63 -14.22 7.76 -1.85
CA SER A 63 -12.85 8.20 -2.10
C SER A 63 -12.49 9.40 -1.25
N ARG A 64 -11.18 9.57 -1.01
CA ARG A 64 -10.59 10.75 -0.36
C ARG A 64 -9.27 11.09 -1.04
N THR A 65 -8.96 12.38 -1.13
CA THR A 65 -7.67 12.86 -1.65
C THR A 65 -6.78 13.37 -0.54
N LEU A 66 -5.46 13.22 -0.71
CA LEU A 66 -4.43 13.87 0.10
C LEU A 66 -3.37 14.47 -0.82
N GLU A 67 -2.81 15.61 -0.42
CA GLU A 67 -1.71 16.25 -1.12
C GLU A 67 -0.39 15.92 -0.43
N ALA A 68 0.63 15.58 -1.21
CA ALA A 68 2.00 15.46 -0.72
C ALA A 68 2.93 16.42 -1.46
N PRO A 69 3.86 17.08 -0.74
CA PRO A 69 4.81 17.96 -1.39
C PRO A 69 5.77 17.17 -2.28
N THR A 70 6.31 17.83 -3.29
CA THR A 70 7.48 17.37 -4.04
C THR A 70 8.61 16.91 -3.09
N GLY A 71 9.27 15.79 -3.39
CA GLY A 71 10.31 15.23 -2.52
C GLY A 71 9.79 14.36 -1.35
N TRP A 72 8.46 14.23 -1.18
CA TRP A 72 7.90 13.41 -0.11
C TRP A 72 8.19 11.92 -0.32
N SER A 73 8.58 11.24 0.76
CA SER A 73 8.75 9.79 0.82
C SER A 73 7.98 9.22 2.00
N GLY A 74 7.32 8.09 1.78
CA GLY A 74 6.50 7.45 2.80
C GLY A 74 5.70 6.29 2.24
N ARG A 75 4.81 5.77 3.08
CA ARG A 75 4.00 4.60 2.78
C ARG A 75 2.55 4.75 3.24
N PHE A 76 1.69 4.05 2.52
CA PHE A 76 0.26 3.95 2.76
C PHE A 76 -0.14 2.49 2.92
N TRP A 77 -1.13 2.24 3.77
CA TRP A 77 -1.76 0.93 3.90
C TRP A 77 -3.24 1.11 4.26
N ALA A 78 -3.99 0.00 4.30
CA ALA A 78 -5.35 0.00 4.80
C ALA A 78 -5.53 -1.01 5.93
N ARG A 79 -6.12 -0.54 7.03
CA ARG A 79 -6.56 -1.36 8.16
C ARG A 79 -7.96 -1.90 7.93
N THR A 80 -8.25 -3.05 8.52
CA THR A 80 -9.57 -3.70 8.42
C THR A 80 -10.09 -4.15 9.78
N GLY A 81 -11.42 -4.28 9.90
CA GLY A 81 -12.06 -4.75 11.12
C GLY A 81 -11.85 -3.86 12.34
N CYS A 82 -11.76 -2.54 12.14
CA CYS A 82 -11.46 -1.59 13.22
C CYS A 82 -12.68 -1.24 14.09
N SER A 83 -12.47 -1.03 15.38
CA SER A 83 -13.51 -0.76 16.38
C SER A 83 -13.33 0.57 17.13
N PHE A 84 -12.88 1.64 16.47
CA PHE A 84 -12.58 2.94 17.12
C PHE A 84 -13.74 3.64 17.84
N ASN A 85 -14.99 3.33 17.48
CA ASN A 85 -16.19 3.93 18.07
C ASN A 85 -16.85 3.05 19.15
N SER A 86 -16.18 1.98 19.57
CA SER A 86 -16.69 1.07 20.59
C SER A 86 -16.27 1.52 21.99
N ASN A 87 -17.01 1.12 23.02
CA ASN A 87 -16.61 1.29 24.42
C ASN A 87 -15.53 0.27 24.84
N GLU A 88 -14.75 -0.25 23.89
CA GLU A 88 -13.65 -1.17 24.17
C GLU A 88 -12.54 -0.45 24.93
N GLU A 89 -11.93 -1.14 25.90
CA GLU A 89 -10.83 -0.57 26.68
C GLU A 89 -9.60 -0.25 25.82
N GLN A 90 -9.43 -0.96 24.69
CA GLN A 90 -8.36 -0.75 23.70
C GLN A 90 -8.90 -0.92 22.28
N PRO A 91 -9.38 0.16 21.63
CA PRO A 91 -9.80 0.11 20.24
C PRO A 91 -8.63 -0.31 19.34
N SER A 92 -8.89 -1.20 18.38
CA SER A 92 -7.86 -1.74 17.49
C SER A 92 -8.45 -2.16 16.15
N CYS A 93 -7.57 -2.52 15.22
CA CYS A 93 -7.90 -3.17 13.96
C CYS A 93 -7.41 -4.61 13.94
N ARG A 94 -8.11 -5.48 13.20
CA ARG A 94 -7.71 -6.89 13.06
C ARG A 94 -6.46 -7.06 12.21
N THR A 95 -6.29 -6.21 11.20
CA THR A 95 -5.12 -6.23 10.31
C THR A 95 -4.60 -4.82 10.08
N GLY A 96 -3.26 -4.71 9.95
CA GLY A 96 -2.56 -3.46 9.68
C GLY A 96 -2.65 -2.40 10.79
N ASP A 97 -3.08 -2.78 12.00
CA ASP A 97 -3.22 -1.85 13.13
C ASP A 97 -1.91 -1.10 13.39
N CYS A 98 -1.99 0.16 13.83
CA CYS A 98 -0.81 0.97 14.10
C CYS A 98 -0.61 1.27 15.61
N GLY A 99 -1.36 0.59 16.48
CA GLY A 99 -1.20 0.65 17.93
C GLY A 99 -1.62 1.98 18.57
N SER A 100 -2.17 2.91 17.79
CA SER A 100 -2.51 4.26 18.27
C SER A 100 -3.85 4.34 19.00
N GLY A 101 -4.66 3.29 18.94
CA GLY A 101 -6.01 3.23 19.51
C GLY A 101 -7.04 4.15 18.84
N GLN A 102 -6.71 4.73 17.67
CA GLN A 102 -7.52 5.74 17.01
C GLN A 102 -7.34 5.71 15.47
N PRO A 103 -8.19 6.41 14.70
CA PRO A 103 -8.01 6.50 13.26
C PRO A 103 -6.65 7.09 12.86
N GLU A 104 -6.15 8.10 13.56
CA GLU A 104 -4.81 8.66 13.32
C GLU A 104 -3.70 7.71 13.82
N CYS A 105 -2.68 7.42 12.99
CA CYS A 105 -1.56 6.57 13.39
C CYS A 105 -0.43 7.32 14.12
N ASN A 106 -0.43 8.66 14.11
CA ASN A 106 0.48 9.51 14.89
C ASN A 106 1.97 9.18 14.71
N GLY A 107 2.37 8.82 13.49
CA GLY A 107 3.75 8.46 13.15
C GLY A 107 4.12 7.00 13.48
N ALA A 108 3.18 6.18 13.96
CA ALA A 108 3.37 4.74 14.07
C ALA A 108 3.16 4.05 12.72
N GLY A 109 3.96 3.01 12.46
CA GLY A 109 3.79 2.13 11.32
C GLY A 109 2.72 1.07 11.54
N ALA A 110 2.32 0.40 10.46
CA ALA A 110 1.47 -0.78 10.55
C ALA A 110 2.19 -1.92 11.27
N VAL A 111 1.42 -2.71 12.03
CA VAL A 111 1.83 -4.01 12.53
C VAL A 111 1.54 -5.05 11.43
N PRO A 112 2.56 -5.75 10.92
CA PRO A 112 2.38 -6.79 9.92
C PRO A 112 1.48 -7.96 10.40
N PRO A 113 0.81 -8.68 9.49
CA PRO A 113 0.91 -8.56 8.04
C PRO A 113 0.07 -7.46 7.40
N VAL A 114 0.64 -6.80 6.40
CA VAL A 114 0.00 -5.69 5.71
C VAL A 114 0.51 -5.52 4.28
N THR A 115 -0.37 -5.19 3.34
CA THR A 115 0.02 -4.75 2.00
C THR A 115 0.33 -3.25 2.03
N LEU A 116 1.51 -2.87 1.55
CA LEU A 116 1.97 -1.48 1.53
C LEU A 116 1.93 -0.91 0.11
N ALA A 117 1.60 0.38 -0.02
CA ALA A 117 1.97 1.18 -1.18
C ALA A 117 3.05 2.18 -0.76
N GLU A 118 4.20 2.12 -1.43
CA GLU A 118 5.41 2.86 -1.05
C GLU A 118 5.73 3.89 -2.13
N PHE A 119 6.15 5.09 -1.71
CA PHE A 119 6.41 6.20 -2.61
C PHE A 119 7.67 6.98 -2.22
N THR A 120 8.41 7.42 -3.22
CA THR A 120 9.42 8.46 -3.11
C THR A 120 9.23 9.41 -4.29
N LEU A 121 8.65 10.58 -4.02
CA LEU A 121 8.38 11.60 -5.02
C LEU A 121 9.66 12.36 -5.36
N GLY A 122 9.89 12.57 -6.65
CA GLY A 122 11.03 13.32 -7.14
C GLY A 122 10.94 14.80 -6.81
N SER A 123 12.08 15.49 -6.84
CA SER A 123 12.17 16.96 -6.74
C SER A 123 12.61 17.58 -8.06
N GLY A 124 11.77 17.43 -9.08
CA GLY A 124 12.16 17.65 -10.48
C GLY A 124 12.89 16.46 -11.11
N SER A 125 12.86 15.31 -10.43
CA SER A 125 13.30 13.99 -10.91
C SER A 125 12.10 13.04 -11.04
N GLN A 126 12.34 11.80 -11.47
CA GLN A 126 11.31 10.76 -11.44
C GLN A 126 10.88 10.44 -10.00
N ASP A 127 9.61 10.06 -9.89
CA ASP A 127 9.02 9.42 -8.73
C ASP A 127 9.32 7.91 -8.80
N PHE A 128 9.41 7.27 -7.63
CA PHE A 128 9.48 5.82 -7.48
C PHE A 128 8.29 5.36 -6.64
N TYR A 129 7.62 4.31 -7.09
CA TYR A 129 6.47 3.75 -6.38
C TYR A 129 6.31 2.27 -6.63
N ASP A 130 5.73 1.59 -5.64
CA ASP A 130 5.46 0.17 -5.70
C ASP A 130 4.34 -0.24 -4.73
N VAL A 131 3.81 -1.45 -4.93
CA VAL A 131 3.05 -2.17 -3.91
C VAL A 131 3.91 -3.31 -3.40
N SER A 132 4.06 -3.40 -2.10
CA SER A 132 4.97 -4.31 -1.42
C SER A 132 4.22 -5.30 -0.53
N LEU A 133 4.64 -6.56 -0.65
CA LEU A 133 4.19 -7.70 0.16
C LEU A 133 5.32 -8.22 1.07
N VAL A 134 6.40 -7.45 1.23
CA VAL A 134 7.53 -7.78 2.10
C VAL A 134 7.05 -7.98 3.54
N ASP A 135 6.11 -7.12 3.97
CA ASP A 135 5.46 -7.17 5.28
C ASP A 135 4.18 -8.03 5.26
N GLY A 136 4.00 -8.87 4.25
CA GLY A 136 2.83 -9.74 4.14
C GLY A 136 1.68 -9.14 3.32
N TYR A 137 0.49 -9.65 3.55
CA TYR A 137 -0.71 -9.27 2.82
C TYR A 137 -1.92 -9.29 3.74
N ASN A 138 -2.78 -8.29 3.63
CA ASN A 138 -4.10 -8.29 4.26
C ASN A 138 -5.23 -8.03 3.27
N LEU A 139 -5.02 -7.21 2.23
CA LEU A 139 -6.03 -6.91 1.22
C LEU A 139 -5.41 -6.54 -0.13
N ALA A 140 -6.20 -6.72 -1.19
CA ALA A 140 -5.79 -6.40 -2.56
C ALA A 140 -5.65 -4.89 -2.74
N MET A 141 -4.59 -4.46 -3.41
CA MET A 141 -4.25 -3.06 -3.62
C MET A 141 -3.74 -2.83 -5.03
N LEU A 142 -4.13 -1.71 -5.64
CA LEU A 142 -3.64 -1.24 -6.94
C LEU A 142 -3.25 0.23 -6.84
N VAL A 143 -2.08 0.56 -7.38
CA VAL A 143 -1.61 1.92 -7.57
C VAL A 143 -1.52 2.21 -9.07
N GLU A 144 -2.15 3.31 -9.48
CA GLU A 144 -2.09 3.83 -10.84
C GLU A 144 -1.66 5.28 -10.84
N ALA A 145 -0.64 5.61 -11.62
CA ALA A 145 -0.30 7.00 -11.93
C ALA A 145 -1.31 7.61 -12.92
N LYS A 146 -1.72 8.85 -12.67
CA LYS A 146 -2.64 9.66 -13.48
C LYS A 146 -2.00 11.04 -13.73
N ASN A 147 -2.52 11.76 -14.72
CA ASN A 147 -2.09 13.14 -15.05
C ASN A 147 -0.57 13.30 -15.21
N SER A 148 0.12 12.24 -15.65
CA SER A 148 1.58 12.21 -15.76
C SER A 148 2.09 13.10 -16.89
N GLY A 149 3.32 13.60 -16.73
CA GLY A 149 4.07 14.22 -17.83
C GLY A 149 4.50 13.23 -18.93
N GLU A 150 4.31 11.93 -18.69
CA GLU A 150 4.60 10.83 -19.61
C GLU A 150 3.32 10.27 -20.26
N ALA A 151 3.47 9.60 -21.42
CA ALA A 151 2.34 9.07 -22.19
C ALA A 151 1.52 8.01 -21.41
N THR A 152 2.21 7.12 -20.67
CA THR A 152 1.59 6.13 -19.77
C THR A 152 2.62 5.64 -18.76
N CYS A 153 2.30 5.73 -17.47
CA CYS A 153 3.08 5.13 -16.39
C CYS A 153 2.49 3.77 -15.99
N ALA A 154 3.35 2.82 -15.61
CA ALA A 154 2.95 1.44 -15.34
C ALA A 154 2.30 1.30 -13.96
N SER A 155 1.19 0.56 -13.85
CA SER A 155 0.52 0.30 -12.57
C SER A 155 1.26 -0.73 -11.71
N THR A 156 1.05 -0.71 -10.40
CA THR A 156 1.67 -1.67 -9.47
C THR A 156 0.64 -2.17 -8.47
N GLY A 157 0.70 -3.43 -8.07
CA GLY A 157 -0.36 -3.98 -7.23
C GLY A 157 -0.55 -5.48 -7.23
N CYS A 158 -1.38 -5.89 -6.29
CA CYS A 158 -1.79 -7.26 -6.02
C CYS A 158 -3.30 -7.34 -6.19
N LEU A 159 -3.75 -7.76 -7.39
CA LEU A 159 -5.18 -7.82 -7.77
C LEU A 159 -5.88 -9.10 -7.32
N THR A 160 -5.10 -10.13 -6.97
CA THR A 160 -5.61 -11.42 -6.50
C THR A 160 -5.84 -11.36 -4.99
N ASP A 161 -6.87 -12.04 -4.49
CA ASP A 161 -6.99 -12.32 -3.06
C ASP A 161 -5.93 -13.37 -2.66
N LEU A 162 -4.80 -12.90 -2.12
CA LEU A 162 -3.69 -13.75 -1.69
C LEU A 162 -4.05 -14.57 -0.44
N ASN A 163 -5.04 -14.16 0.36
CA ASN A 163 -5.48 -14.92 1.53
C ASN A 163 -6.00 -16.31 1.14
N GLN A 164 -6.65 -16.43 -0.04
CA GLN A 164 -7.11 -17.73 -0.59
C GLN A 164 -5.96 -18.67 -0.99
N ARG A 165 -4.76 -18.13 -1.20
CA ARG A 165 -3.56 -18.86 -1.63
C ARG A 165 -2.48 -18.88 -0.56
N CYS A 166 -2.75 -18.32 0.61
CA CYS A 166 -1.81 -18.22 1.70
C CYS A 166 -1.43 -19.63 2.20
N PRO A 167 -0.14 -19.99 2.26
CA PRO A 167 0.32 -21.23 2.91
C PRO A 167 -0.19 -21.33 4.34
N ALA A 168 -0.47 -22.53 4.82
CA ALA A 168 -1.11 -22.73 6.12
C ALA A 168 -0.25 -22.18 7.28
N GLU A 169 1.06 -22.32 7.16
CA GLU A 169 2.08 -21.84 8.09
C GLU A 169 2.25 -20.31 8.11
N LEU A 170 1.77 -19.60 7.08
CA LEU A 170 1.82 -18.14 6.99
C LEU A 170 0.48 -17.48 7.32
N ARG A 171 -0.59 -18.27 7.42
CA ARG A 171 -1.96 -17.74 7.57
C ARG A 171 -2.19 -17.22 8.98
N VAL A 172 -2.71 -15.99 9.08
CA VAL A 172 -3.20 -15.44 10.35
C VAL A 172 -4.51 -16.14 10.74
N GLU A 173 -4.76 -16.30 12.04
CA GLU A 173 -6.02 -16.87 12.54
C GLU A 173 -7.23 -16.11 11.96
N GLY A 174 -8.27 -16.85 11.58
CA GLY A 174 -9.42 -16.28 10.84
C GLY A 174 -9.21 -16.13 9.33
N GLY A 175 -7.97 -16.24 8.84
CA GLY A 175 -7.67 -16.22 7.39
C GLY A 175 -7.78 -14.85 6.74
N GLU A 176 -7.87 -13.77 7.53
CA GLU A 176 -8.04 -12.40 7.06
C GLU A 176 -6.71 -11.76 6.59
N ALA A 177 -5.57 -12.41 6.84
CA ALA A 177 -4.26 -11.97 6.38
C ALA A 177 -3.25 -13.11 6.22
N CYS A 178 -2.16 -12.83 5.50
CA CYS A 178 -1.07 -13.74 5.19
C CYS A 178 0.28 -13.09 5.54
N LYS A 179 1.01 -13.70 6.47
CA LYS A 179 2.37 -13.28 6.83
C LYS A 179 3.34 -13.51 5.69
N SER A 180 4.36 -12.66 5.59
CA SER A 180 5.55 -13.01 4.82
C SER A 180 6.37 -14.07 5.58
N ALA A 181 7.33 -14.68 4.88
CA ALA A 181 8.24 -15.62 5.54
C ALA A 181 9.17 -14.93 6.55
N CYS A 182 9.50 -13.66 6.35
CA CYS A 182 10.27 -12.90 7.34
C CYS A 182 9.45 -12.76 8.63
N GLU A 183 8.21 -12.28 8.52
CA GLU A 183 7.32 -12.10 9.67
C GLU A 183 7.02 -13.40 10.42
N GLN A 184 6.91 -14.52 9.70
CA GLN A 184 6.61 -15.80 10.34
C GLN A 184 7.84 -16.46 10.98
N PHE A 185 9.01 -16.40 10.35
CA PHE A 185 10.15 -17.22 10.75
C PHE A 185 11.35 -16.42 11.29
N GLY A 186 11.42 -15.12 11.04
CA GLY A 186 12.49 -14.23 11.51
C GLY A 186 13.89 -14.61 11.04
N LYS A 187 14.01 -15.44 10.00
CA LYS A 187 15.32 -15.94 9.56
C LYS A 187 16.01 -14.93 8.63
N PRO A 188 17.35 -14.78 8.74
CA PRO A 188 18.11 -13.86 7.89
C PRO A 188 17.89 -14.05 6.38
N GLU A 189 17.73 -15.29 5.91
CA GLU A 189 17.47 -15.59 4.50
C GLU A 189 16.09 -15.15 4.00
N TYR A 190 15.11 -14.97 4.90
CA TYR A 190 13.78 -14.47 4.56
C TYR A 190 13.67 -12.96 4.75
N CYS A 191 14.37 -12.44 5.76
CA CYS A 191 14.39 -11.02 6.11
C CYS A 191 15.48 -10.21 5.39
N CYS A 192 16.32 -10.89 4.60
CA CYS A 192 17.46 -10.30 3.92
C CYS A 192 18.36 -9.46 4.85
N SER A 193 18.71 -10.03 5.99
CA SER A 193 19.51 -9.37 7.03
C SER A 193 20.82 -10.10 7.29
N GLY A 194 21.76 -9.45 7.99
CA GLY A 194 23.05 -10.02 8.34
C GLY A 194 23.82 -10.55 7.13
N ALA A 195 24.14 -11.85 7.11
CA ALA A 195 24.84 -12.49 5.98
C ALA A 195 24.06 -12.46 4.66
N TYR A 196 22.76 -12.15 4.70
CA TYR A 196 21.88 -12.05 3.55
C TYR A 196 21.53 -10.59 3.20
N SER A 197 22.25 -9.60 3.74
CA SER A 197 21.95 -8.17 3.56
C SER A 197 22.34 -7.58 2.19
N ASN A 198 22.39 -8.41 1.14
CA ASN A 198 22.56 -7.91 -0.21
C ASN A 198 21.88 -8.82 -1.26
N PRO A 199 21.50 -8.26 -2.42
CA PRO A 199 20.80 -9.01 -3.48
C PRO A 199 21.60 -10.17 -4.07
N SER A 200 22.93 -10.15 -3.95
CA SER A 200 23.77 -11.24 -4.48
C SER A 200 23.62 -12.52 -3.66
N VAL A 201 23.21 -12.42 -2.39
CA VAL A 201 23.10 -13.54 -1.44
C VAL A 201 21.67 -13.80 -0.97
N CYS A 202 20.83 -12.78 -0.79
CA CYS A 202 19.40 -13.02 -0.52
C CYS A 202 18.70 -13.35 -1.82
N LYS A 203 18.20 -14.58 -1.94
CA LYS A 203 17.54 -15.07 -3.16
C LYS A 203 16.06 -15.30 -2.92
N PRO A 204 15.23 -15.28 -3.98
CA PRO A 204 13.84 -15.67 -3.87
C PRO A 204 13.71 -17.06 -3.22
N THR A 205 12.72 -17.19 -2.34
CA THR A 205 12.43 -18.45 -1.63
C THR A 205 11.10 -19.01 -2.12
N VAL A 206 10.75 -20.24 -1.70
CA VAL A 206 9.45 -20.82 -2.05
C VAL A 206 8.29 -19.91 -1.61
N TYR A 207 8.42 -19.22 -0.47
CA TYR A 207 7.38 -18.33 0.04
C TYR A 207 7.26 -17.04 -0.77
N SER A 208 8.37 -16.36 -1.07
CA SER A 208 8.31 -15.14 -1.89
C SER A 208 7.86 -15.44 -3.32
N GLN A 209 8.22 -16.60 -3.87
CA GLN A 209 7.73 -17.04 -5.18
C GLN A 209 6.21 -17.30 -5.21
N ILE A 210 5.61 -17.76 -4.11
CA ILE A 210 4.14 -17.88 -4.01
C ILE A 210 3.49 -16.50 -4.11
N PHE A 211 4.03 -15.51 -3.40
CA PHE A 211 3.54 -14.14 -3.40
C PHE A 211 3.70 -13.50 -4.78
N LYS A 212 4.89 -13.62 -5.38
CA LYS A 212 5.21 -13.11 -6.72
C LYS A 212 4.33 -13.76 -7.80
N SER A 213 4.05 -15.05 -7.69
CA SER A 213 3.19 -15.76 -8.66
C SER A 213 1.75 -15.29 -8.60
N ALA A 214 1.25 -14.94 -7.41
CA ALA A 214 -0.09 -14.39 -7.26
C ALA A 214 -0.17 -12.91 -7.66
N CYS A 215 0.90 -12.16 -7.41
CA CYS A 215 0.98 -10.71 -7.57
C CYS A 215 2.30 -10.32 -8.26
N PRO A 216 2.41 -10.52 -9.59
CA PRO A 216 3.66 -10.36 -10.32
C PRO A 216 4.15 -8.91 -10.40
N ARG A 217 3.25 -7.94 -10.20
CA ARG A 217 3.52 -6.50 -10.21
C ARG A 217 3.67 -5.92 -8.80
N SER A 218 4.06 -6.75 -7.83
CA SER A 218 4.35 -6.33 -6.45
C SER A 218 5.69 -6.88 -6.00
N TYR A 219 6.32 -6.20 -5.05
CA TYR A 219 7.47 -6.73 -4.32
C TYR A 219 7.03 -7.93 -3.47
N SER A 220 7.74 -9.04 -3.58
CA SER A 220 7.46 -10.27 -2.82
C SER A 220 8.46 -10.55 -1.69
N TYR A 221 9.62 -9.88 -1.71
CA TYR A 221 10.66 -9.88 -0.69
C TYR A 221 11.59 -8.67 -0.89
N ALA A 222 12.48 -8.38 0.07
CA ALA A 222 13.24 -7.12 0.14
C ALA A 222 14.11 -6.79 -1.09
N TYR A 223 14.63 -7.81 -1.79
CA TYR A 223 15.45 -7.63 -3.00
C TYR A 223 14.78 -8.20 -4.25
N ASP A 224 13.45 -8.16 -4.31
CA ASP A 224 12.73 -8.50 -5.55
C ASP A 224 13.21 -7.61 -6.70
N ASP A 225 13.10 -8.14 -7.92
CA ASP A 225 13.73 -7.53 -9.07
C ASP A 225 13.01 -6.27 -9.58
N ALA A 226 13.62 -5.62 -10.56
CA ALA A 226 13.16 -4.37 -11.19
C ALA A 226 11.75 -4.44 -11.82
N SER A 227 11.11 -5.61 -11.90
CA SER A 227 9.69 -5.71 -12.28
C SER A 227 8.73 -5.16 -11.21
N SER A 228 9.25 -4.82 -10.03
CA SER A 228 8.44 -4.46 -8.85
C SER A 228 8.52 -2.97 -8.49
N THR A 229 9.53 -2.23 -8.97
CA THR A 229 9.60 -0.75 -8.83
C THR A 229 9.18 -0.09 -10.12
N PHE A 230 8.31 0.89 -10.00
CA PHE A 230 7.83 1.66 -11.14
C PHE A 230 8.23 3.11 -10.98
N THR A 231 8.55 3.74 -12.10
CA THR A 231 8.86 5.16 -12.13
C THR A 231 7.82 5.91 -12.96
N CYS A 232 7.65 7.19 -12.63
CA CYS A 232 6.81 8.11 -13.37
C CYS A 232 7.30 9.53 -13.15
N THR A 233 6.94 10.46 -14.03
CA THR A 233 7.32 11.87 -13.90
C THR A 233 6.08 12.74 -13.77
N ALA A 234 6.07 13.59 -12.75
CA ALA A 234 5.05 14.62 -12.52
C ALA A 234 3.62 14.05 -12.61
N ALA A 235 3.31 13.09 -11.73
CA ALA A 235 2.04 12.37 -11.74
C ALA A 235 1.28 12.52 -10.42
N ASP A 236 -0.04 12.41 -10.53
CA ASP A 236 -0.92 12.09 -9.42
C ASP A 236 -1.06 10.57 -9.30
N TYR A 237 -1.49 10.06 -8.15
CA TYR A 237 -1.59 8.63 -7.90
C TYR A 237 -2.96 8.25 -7.38
N THR A 238 -3.53 7.17 -7.91
CA THR A 238 -4.75 6.56 -7.40
C THR A 238 -4.41 5.25 -6.70
N ILE A 239 -4.72 5.15 -5.41
CA ILE A 239 -4.56 3.95 -4.58
C ILE A 239 -5.95 3.35 -4.39
N THR A 240 -6.18 2.18 -4.98
CA THR A 240 -7.47 1.48 -4.91
C THR A 240 -7.35 0.24 -4.03
N PHE A 241 -8.15 0.18 -2.97
CA PHE A 241 -8.32 -1.01 -2.14
C PHE A 241 -9.42 -1.90 -2.71
N CYS A 242 -9.19 -3.21 -2.71
CA CYS A 242 -10.05 -4.22 -3.36
C CYS A 242 -10.39 -3.84 -4.82
N PRO A 243 -9.40 -3.57 -5.68
CA PRO A 243 -9.65 -3.19 -7.07
C PRO A 243 -10.48 -4.26 -7.77
N SER A 244 -11.51 -3.83 -8.48
CA SER A 244 -12.34 -4.72 -9.30
C SER A 244 -11.42 -5.47 -10.27
N SER A 245 -11.30 -6.78 -10.08
CA SER A 245 -10.43 -7.62 -10.91
C SER A 245 -10.64 -7.31 -12.40
N TYR A 246 -9.58 -6.89 -13.09
CA TYR A 246 -9.52 -7.07 -14.55
C TYR A 246 -9.78 -8.56 -14.82
N PRO A 247 -10.63 -8.89 -15.80
CA PRO A 247 -11.84 -9.67 -15.59
C PRO A 247 -11.55 -11.13 -15.24
N ASN A 248 -12.10 -11.59 -14.10
CA ASN A 248 -12.74 -12.89 -14.14
C ASN A 248 -13.90 -12.74 -15.13
N SER A 249 -13.73 -13.35 -16.31
CA SER A 249 -14.77 -13.47 -17.31
C SER A 249 -16.08 -13.90 -16.64
N GLN A 250 -16.99 -12.94 -16.50
CA GLN A 250 -18.41 -13.22 -16.43
C GLN A 250 -18.71 -14.04 -17.69
N LYS A 251 -18.77 -15.36 -17.55
CA LYS A 251 -19.46 -16.22 -18.50
C LYS A 251 -20.95 -15.90 -18.38
N SER A 252 -21.35 -14.72 -18.84
CA SER A 252 -22.73 -14.43 -19.16
C SER A 252 -22.98 -15.09 -20.50
N SER A 253 -23.55 -16.28 -20.45
CA SER A 253 -24.24 -16.89 -21.58
C SER A 253 -25.27 -15.90 -22.11
N ARG A 254 -24.90 -15.15 -23.14
CA ARG A 254 -25.85 -14.51 -24.04
C ARG A 254 -25.83 -15.32 -25.32
N ASP A 255 -26.78 -16.25 -25.37
CA ASP A 255 -27.33 -16.80 -26.59
C ASP A 255 -27.62 -15.65 -27.57
N PRO A 256 -27.00 -15.61 -28.77
CA PRO A 256 -27.47 -14.74 -29.83
C PRO A 256 -28.59 -15.48 -30.56
N THR A 257 -29.83 -15.25 -30.12
CA THR A 257 -31.02 -15.53 -30.94
C THR A 257 -30.89 -14.69 -32.21
N THR A 258 -30.54 -15.33 -33.32
CA THR A 258 -30.53 -14.74 -34.65
C THR A 258 -31.92 -14.90 -35.27
N PRO A 259 -32.50 -13.85 -35.89
CA PRO A 259 -33.74 -13.98 -36.64
C PRO A 259 -33.44 -14.60 -38.00
N VAL A 260 -34.07 -15.73 -38.27
CA VAL A 260 -34.06 -16.39 -39.59
C VAL A 260 -34.89 -15.55 -40.56
N SER A 261 -34.25 -15.06 -41.62
CA SER A 261 -34.92 -14.69 -42.87
C SER A 261 -34.46 -15.62 -43.97
N SER A 262 -35.46 -16.11 -44.67
CA SER A 262 -35.48 -17.19 -45.66
C SER A 262 -34.68 -16.94 -46.93
N SER A 263 -33.95 -17.94 -47.38
CA SER A 263 -33.86 -18.29 -48.80
C SER A 263 -33.63 -19.79 -49.01
N SER A 264 -34.53 -20.38 -49.76
CA SER A 264 -34.53 -21.76 -50.26
C SER A 264 -33.45 -21.98 -51.32
N THR A 265 -32.86 -23.20 -51.40
CA THR A 265 -32.76 -24.07 -52.59
C THR A 265 -31.93 -25.34 -52.28
N THR A 266 -32.62 -26.48 -52.21
CA THR A 266 -32.37 -27.82 -52.80
C THR A 266 -30.97 -28.46 -52.85
N GLY A 267 -30.84 -29.69 -52.31
CA GLY A 267 -29.77 -30.64 -52.65
C GLY A 267 -29.74 -31.92 -51.81
N MET A 268 -30.21 -33.02 -52.38
CA MET A 268 -30.35 -34.40 -51.84
C MET A 268 -28.99 -35.14 -51.74
N GLY A 269 -28.80 -36.05 -50.77
CA GLY A 269 -27.72 -37.06 -50.82
C GLY A 269 -27.51 -37.93 -49.57
N THR A 270 -27.90 -39.20 -49.66
CA THR A 270 -27.76 -40.32 -48.71
C THR A 270 -26.40 -41.06 -48.79
N GLY A 271 -25.97 -41.73 -47.71
CA GLY A 271 -24.95 -42.82 -47.66
C GLY A 271 -24.18 -42.85 -46.32
N THR A 272 -24.43 -43.72 -45.34
CA THR A 272 -24.16 -45.18 -45.14
C THR A 272 -22.69 -45.58 -44.93
N GLY A 273 -22.41 -46.18 -43.74
CA GLY A 273 -21.30 -47.12 -43.44
C GLY A 273 -20.04 -46.52 -42.76
N THR A 274 -19.30 -47.14 -41.84
CA THR A 274 -19.32 -48.45 -41.19
C THR A 274 -18.31 -48.45 -40.02
N SER A 275 -18.66 -49.18 -38.95
CA SER A 275 -17.90 -49.82 -37.86
C SER A 275 -16.36 -49.98 -37.92
N THR A 276 -15.69 -49.83 -36.76
CA THR A 276 -14.90 -50.87 -36.02
C THR A 276 -14.39 -50.29 -34.67
N THR A 277 -14.94 -50.68 -33.50
CA THR A 277 -14.51 -51.74 -32.54
C THR A 277 -13.12 -51.59 -31.88
N MET A 278 -13.13 -51.14 -30.60
CA MET A 278 -12.61 -51.72 -29.31
C MET A 278 -11.66 -52.96 -29.36
N PRO A 279 -10.84 -53.29 -28.32
CA PRO A 279 -11.21 -53.20 -26.88
C PRO A 279 -10.11 -52.97 -25.81
N ASP A 280 -10.61 -52.95 -24.56
CA ASP A 280 -9.99 -52.89 -23.23
C ASP A 280 -8.93 -53.98 -22.91
N GLY A 281 -8.12 -53.69 -21.87
CA GLY A 281 -7.30 -54.67 -21.17
C GLY A 281 -6.74 -54.15 -19.84
N SER A 282 -7.33 -54.61 -18.74
CA SER A 282 -6.98 -54.41 -17.33
C SER A 282 -5.74 -55.20 -16.87
N SER A 283 -4.98 -54.70 -15.89
CA SER A 283 -4.32 -55.55 -14.88
C SER A 283 -3.96 -54.80 -13.60
N SER A 284 -4.44 -55.36 -12.49
CA SER A 284 -4.14 -55.08 -11.08
C SER A 284 -2.76 -55.58 -10.64
N SER A 285 -2.13 -54.91 -9.66
CA SER A 285 -1.26 -55.57 -8.68
C SER A 285 -1.22 -54.79 -7.35
N SER A 286 -1.76 -55.44 -6.33
CA SER A 286 -1.67 -55.15 -4.90
C SER A 286 -0.28 -55.49 -4.34
N SER A 287 0.17 -54.77 -3.30
CA SER A 287 1.00 -55.30 -2.22
C SER A 287 0.79 -54.47 -0.96
N SER A 288 0.24 -55.09 0.07
CA SER A 288 0.09 -54.60 1.44
C SER A 288 1.13 -55.26 2.34
N SER A 289 1.68 -54.51 3.30
CA SER A 289 2.18 -55.08 4.56
C SER A 289 2.03 -54.07 5.71
N SER A 290 1.09 -54.36 6.59
CA SER A 290 1.02 -54.00 8.03
C SER A 290 2.24 -54.62 8.77
N VAL A 291 2.68 -54.19 9.96
CA VAL A 291 1.99 -54.12 11.26
C VAL A 291 2.83 -53.31 12.27
N GLY A 292 2.20 -52.72 13.29
CA GLY A 292 2.89 -52.30 14.53
C GLY A 292 2.12 -51.28 15.37
N GLU A 293 1.08 -51.72 16.07
CA GLU A 293 0.42 -50.94 17.14
C GLU A 293 1.30 -50.87 18.41
N GLY A 294 1.25 -49.74 19.10
CA GLY A 294 1.76 -49.56 20.45
C GLY A 294 1.05 -48.39 21.11
N SER A 295 0.14 -48.69 22.04
CA SER A 295 -0.65 -47.74 22.82
C SER A 295 -0.29 -47.88 24.29
N SER A 296 0.07 -46.78 24.97
CA SER A 296 -0.12 -46.62 26.41
C SER A 296 0.27 -45.22 26.94
N ASN A 297 -0.73 -44.58 27.56
CA ASN A 297 -0.74 -43.79 28.79
C ASN A 297 0.19 -42.58 29.03
N GLY A 298 -0.46 -41.44 29.26
CA GLY A 298 -0.60 -40.87 30.62
C GLY A 298 0.55 -40.01 31.15
N GLY A 299 0.33 -38.69 31.25
CA GLY A 299 1.23 -37.77 31.93
C GLY A 299 0.60 -36.40 32.14
N SER A 300 -0.20 -36.30 33.21
CA SER A 300 -0.68 -35.04 33.78
C SER A 300 0.49 -34.33 34.47
N TRP A 301 0.72 -33.04 34.19
CA TRP A 301 1.54 -32.19 35.04
C TRP A 301 0.85 -30.84 35.26
N SER A 302 0.35 -30.65 36.47
CA SER A 302 -0.03 -29.36 37.04
C SER A 302 1.18 -28.78 37.77
N GLY A 303 1.58 -27.56 37.44
CA GLY A 303 2.66 -26.85 38.12
C GLY A 303 2.30 -25.37 38.24
N SER A 304 1.94 -24.97 39.46
CA SER A 304 1.54 -23.62 39.84
C SER A 304 2.69 -22.62 39.83
N GLY A 305 2.39 -21.40 39.38
CA GLY A 305 2.77 -20.09 39.94
C GLY A 305 4.19 -19.82 40.40
N SER A 306 4.83 -18.85 39.73
CA SER A 306 5.60 -17.79 40.39
C SER A 306 5.78 -16.62 39.43
N GLY A 307 5.36 -15.43 39.85
CA GLY A 307 5.51 -14.20 39.09
C GLY A 307 6.97 -13.82 38.90
N PHE A 308 7.27 -13.27 37.73
CA PHE A 308 8.46 -12.50 37.48
C PHE A 308 8.05 -11.21 36.76
N VAL A 309 8.36 -10.10 37.41
CA VAL A 309 8.44 -8.78 36.83
C VAL A 309 9.62 -8.82 35.85
N SER A 310 9.42 -8.39 34.61
CA SER A 310 10.52 -8.15 33.68
C SER A 310 10.18 -6.91 32.85
N GLU A 311 10.71 -5.78 33.32
CA GLU A 311 11.21 -4.74 32.42
C GLU A 311 12.13 -5.40 31.40
N GLY A 312 11.85 -5.15 30.12
CA GLY A 312 12.60 -5.70 29.00
C GLY A 312 11.94 -5.27 27.71
N GLY A 313 12.25 -4.05 27.27
CA GLY A 313 11.92 -3.59 25.92
C GLY A 313 12.59 -4.49 24.91
N TYR A 314 11.79 -5.18 24.12
CA TYR A 314 12.24 -5.82 22.89
C TYR A 314 11.95 -4.83 21.76
N GLU A 315 12.97 -4.09 21.35
CA GLU A 315 12.97 -3.46 20.03
C GLU A 315 13.10 -4.61 19.02
N ALA A 316 12.00 -4.91 18.33
CA ALA A 316 12.04 -5.78 17.16
C ALA A 316 12.64 -4.97 16.00
N GLU A 317 13.84 -5.36 15.61
CA GLU A 317 14.67 -4.73 14.57
C GLU A 317 13.98 -4.87 13.21
N SER A 318 13.48 -3.74 12.69
CA SER A 318 12.85 -3.60 11.37
C SER A 318 13.80 -4.04 10.25
N GLY A 319 13.27 -4.85 9.33
CA GLY A 319 13.98 -5.37 8.17
C GLY A 319 14.62 -4.28 7.30
N SER A 320 15.75 -4.62 6.69
CA SER A 320 16.53 -3.75 5.81
C SER A 320 15.78 -3.47 4.49
N GLU A 321 15.18 -2.28 4.39
CA GLU A 321 14.51 -1.76 3.18
C GLU A 321 15.52 -1.24 2.13
N THR A 322 15.35 -1.58 0.84
CA THR A 322 16.21 -1.06 -0.26
C THR A 322 15.43 -0.73 -1.53
N VAL A 323 15.76 0.42 -2.14
CA VAL A 323 15.24 0.87 -3.45
C VAL A 323 16.41 1.00 -4.45
N MET A 324 16.15 0.63 -5.71
CA MET A 324 17.10 0.68 -6.82
C MET A 324 17.24 2.08 -7.43
N LEU A 325 18.47 2.57 -7.58
CA LEU A 325 18.77 3.78 -8.36
C LEU A 325 19.05 3.45 -9.85
N ALA A 326 18.90 4.46 -10.70
CA ALA A 326 19.03 4.37 -12.16
C ALA A 326 20.44 3.96 -12.67
N ASP A 327 21.46 3.92 -11.80
CA ASP A 327 22.81 3.45 -12.11
C ASP A 327 23.06 1.99 -11.69
N GLY A 328 22.05 1.29 -11.16
CA GLY A 328 22.16 -0.07 -10.65
C GLY A 328 22.88 -0.17 -9.30
N SER A 329 23.10 0.96 -8.61
CA SER A 329 23.61 1.02 -7.26
C SER A 329 22.49 0.87 -6.23
N TRP A 330 22.76 0.11 -5.17
CA TRP A 330 21.83 -0.15 -4.06
C TRP A 330 22.16 0.80 -2.93
N ILE A 331 21.26 1.73 -2.59
CA ILE A 331 21.39 2.50 -1.35
C ILE A 331 20.67 1.73 -0.25
N ALA A 332 21.44 1.20 0.69
CA ALA A 332 20.91 0.82 1.99
C ALA A 332 20.63 2.11 2.79
N GLY A 333 19.38 2.27 3.22
CA GLY A 333 19.01 3.24 4.25
C GLY A 333 18.34 4.50 3.71
N LEU A 334 17.01 4.52 3.81
CA LEU A 334 16.21 5.71 4.12
C LEU A 334 14.82 5.27 4.62
N ALA A 335 14.78 4.52 5.73
CA ALA A 335 13.51 4.23 6.39
C ALA A 335 13.58 3.92 7.90
N THR A 336 14.72 3.49 8.43
CA THR A 336 14.88 3.32 9.88
C THR A 336 15.58 4.53 10.49
N GLY A 337 14.82 5.32 11.25
CA GLY A 337 15.30 6.52 11.92
C GLY A 337 16.40 6.23 12.95
N GLY A 338 17.52 6.96 12.81
CA GLY A 338 18.52 7.18 13.85
C GLY A 338 18.93 8.66 13.81
N THR A 339 18.64 9.39 14.88
CA THR A 339 18.84 10.84 15.03
C THR A 339 20.32 11.21 14.98
N PRO A 340 20.66 12.34 14.32
CA PRO A 340 21.15 13.47 15.10
C PRO A 340 20.26 14.70 14.89
N THR A 341 19.91 15.33 16.00
CA THR A 341 19.16 16.60 16.07
C THR A 341 19.88 17.71 15.32
N THR A 342 19.36 18.10 14.15
CA THR A 342 19.52 19.44 13.59
C THR A 342 18.14 19.95 13.15
N PRO A 343 17.67 21.09 13.65
CA PRO A 343 16.36 21.61 13.25
C PRO A 343 16.42 22.07 11.79
N PRO A 344 15.42 21.74 10.95
CA PRO A 344 15.33 22.31 9.61
C PRO A 344 14.98 23.79 9.72
N LEU A 345 15.69 24.62 8.95
CA LEU A 345 15.32 26.01 8.69
C LEU A 345 13.94 26.03 8.04
N SER A 346 12.92 26.34 8.84
CA SER A 346 11.58 26.58 8.35
C SER A 346 11.62 27.68 7.29
N SER A 347 11.09 27.40 6.09
CA SER A 347 10.82 28.40 5.04
C SER A 347 9.53 29.21 5.31
N LEU A 348 8.94 29.07 6.50
CA LEU A 348 7.80 29.86 6.97
C LEU A 348 8.05 31.38 7.21
N PRO A 349 9.26 31.96 7.32
CA PRO A 349 9.36 33.37 7.68
C PRO A 349 9.13 34.30 6.48
N LEU A 350 9.21 33.85 5.23
CA LEU A 350 9.12 34.75 4.09
C LEU A 350 7.68 35.21 3.78
N GLN A 351 6.70 34.34 3.94
CA GLN A 351 5.29 34.66 3.70
C GLN A 351 4.69 35.51 4.83
N LEU A 352 5.02 35.21 6.09
CA LEU A 352 4.66 36.05 7.23
C LEU A 352 5.36 37.41 7.18
N ALA A 353 6.62 37.48 6.74
CA ALA A 353 7.32 38.75 6.54
C ALA A 353 6.70 39.58 5.41
N ALA A 354 6.23 38.97 4.32
CA ALA A 354 5.54 39.68 3.25
C ALA A 354 4.19 40.25 3.71
N VAL A 355 3.39 39.47 4.46
CA VAL A 355 2.13 39.94 5.06
C VAL A 355 2.40 41.05 6.09
N ALA A 356 3.43 40.90 6.93
CA ALA A 356 3.84 41.91 7.90
C ALA A 356 4.34 43.19 7.23
N LEU A 357 5.11 43.10 6.14
CA LEU A 357 5.58 44.27 5.36
C LEU A 357 4.42 45.01 4.70
N VAL A 358 3.44 44.28 4.17
CA VAL A 358 2.21 44.87 3.63
C VAL A 358 1.43 45.56 4.76
N LEU A 359 1.20 44.91 5.90
CA LEU A 359 0.56 45.51 7.08
C LEU A 359 1.33 46.74 7.62
N LEU A 360 2.66 46.69 7.65
CA LEU A 360 3.52 47.80 8.08
C LEU A 360 3.43 48.98 7.11
N SER A 361 3.34 48.73 5.79
CA SER A 361 3.15 49.79 4.81
C SER A 361 1.82 50.56 4.98
N PHE A 362 0.78 49.95 5.56
CA PHE A 362 -0.45 50.66 5.96
C PHE A 362 -0.25 51.59 7.15
N ILE A 363 0.65 51.25 8.08
CA ILE A 363 0.93 52.07 9.26
C ILE A 363 1.68 53.35 8.86
N PHE A 364 2.62 53.24 7.90
CA PHE A 364 3.46 54.37 7.47
C PHE A 364 2.87 55.25 6.36
N THR A 365 1.81 54.80 5.67
CA THR A 365 1.12 55.60 4.64
C THR A 365 -0.13 56.32 5.16
N SER A 366 -0.50 56.08 6.43
CA SER A 366 -1.60 56.78 7.07
C SER A 366 -1.18 58.23 7.42
N PRO A 367 -1.88 59.27 6.92
CA PRO A 367 -1.42 60.67 7.00
C PRO A 367 -1.50 61.29 8.41
N HIS A 368 -1.70 60.50 9.46
CA HIS A 368 -1.87 60.99 10.84
C HIS A 368 -0.60 60.97 11.71
N PHE A 369 0.56 60.56 11.19
CA PHE A 369 1.81 60.44 11.97
C PHE A 369 2.85 61.55 11.74
N HIS A 370 2.43 62.75 11.35
CA HIS A 370 3.27 63.93 11.32
C HIS A 370 2.71 65.00 12.25
N PHE A 371 2.87 64.84 13.57
CA PHE A 371 2.98 65.95 14.54
C PHE A 371 3.25 65.36 15.92
N LEU A 372 4.51 65.41 16.36
CA LEU A 372 4.93 65.54 17.76
C LEU A 372 6.45 65.78 17.71
N HIS A 373 6.82 67.06 17.71
CA HIS A 373 8.18 67.53 18.00
C HIS A 373 8.09 68.65 19.02
#